data_AF-A0A7S3ZI56-F1
#
_entry.id   AF-A0A7S3ZI56-F1
#
_cell.length_a   1.000
_cell.length_b   1.000
_cell.length_c   1.000
_cell.angle_alpha   90.00
_cell.angle_beta   90.00
_cell.angle_gamma   90.00
#
_symmetry.space_group_name_H-M   'P 1'
#
loop_
_entity.id
_entity.type
_entity.pdbx_description
1 polymer ?
#
loop_
_entity_poly.entity_id
_entity_poly.type
_entity_poly.pdbx_seq_one_letter_code
_entity_poly.pdbx_strand_id
1 'polypeptide(L)'
;YMAKGWNRLDPSNHIFLMLAAAQAGGMVIPWMVFYQQSTVARGGYEAKHLGSLHLDVILGTVFTVIVVTSATAFVAGSLWQKHGDTDEPLRSVVEVSDAVTPYLGTTGKVLFCIGFSGAALVGGLCLSNTAAMLFNEIIFSNRSSAGYRDAPTSRLDSTLSKVYTLFVLAAAGLVLSGVKTVDLTVVMALVNAIISAIILAVLYSMGIKILIDESVCDALWTCLVGLSVVVFFAAATIGVILSVQYTR
;
A
#
# COMPACT_ATOMS: atom_id res chain seq x y z
N TYR A 1 4.98 -24.77 15.01
CA TYR A 1 4.58 -24.73 13.59
C TYR A 1 5.38 -23.70 12.79
N MET A 2 5.47 -22.43 13.22
CA MET A 2 6.32 -21.41 12.57
C MET A 2 7.81 -21.81 12.41
N ALA A 3 8.41 -22.45 13.42
CA ALA A 3 9.81 -22.86 13.40
C ALA A 3 10.17 -23.88 12.29
N LYS A 4 9.21 -24.70 11.81
CA LYS A 4 9.44 -25.62 10.68
C LYS A 4 9.36 -24.90 9.33
N GLY A 5 8.58 -23.83 9.22
CA GLY A 5 8.45 -23.02 8.00
C GLY A 5 9.65 -22.09 7.77
N TRP A 6 10.26 -21.56 8.83
CA TRP A 6 11.47 -20.71 8.72
C TRP A 6 12.66 -21.43 8.09
N ASN A 7 12.86 -22.72 8.38
CA ASN A 7 13.93 -23.52 7.77
C ASN A 7 13.69 -23.85 6.29
N ARG A 8 12.54 -23.48 5.74
CA ARG A 8 12.16 -23.68 4.33
C ARG A 8 11.97 -22.35 3.58
N LEU A 9 12.33 -21.23 4.20
CA LEU A 9 12.45 -19.95 3.50
C LEU A 9 13.66 -20.05 2.58
N ASP A 10 13.45 -20.62 1.39
CA ASP A 10 14.45 -20.71 0.35
C ASP A 10 14.55 -19.33 -0.33
N PRO A 11 15.65 -18.59 -0.14
CA PRO A 11 15.84 -17.30 -0.80
C PRO A 11 15.98 -17.42 -2.31
N SER A 12 16.10 -18.64 -2.86
CA SER A 12 16.11 -18.89 -4.30
C SER A 12 14.71 -19.12 -4.89
N ASN A 13 13.67 -19.27 -4.05
CA ASN A 13 12.30 -19.46 -4.54
C ASN A 13 11.72 -18.14 -5.07
N HIS A 14 11.58 -18.06 -6.40
CA HIS A 14 11.08 -16.88 -7.10
C HIS A 14 9.67 -16.46 -6.69
N ILE A 15 8.78 -17.42 -6.36
CA ILE A 15 7.41 -17.13 -5.92
C ILE A 15 7.44 -16.46 -4.54
N PHE A 16 8.26 -16.98 -3.63
CA PHE A 16 8.43 -16.39 -2.31
C PHE A 16 8.95 -14.95 -2.40
N LEU A 17 9.99 -14.71 -3.21
CA LEU A 17 10.53 -13.37 -3.41
C LEU A 17 9.53 -12.42 -4.08
N MET A 18 8.74 -12.91 -5.04
CA MET A 18 7.67 -12.14 -5.67
C MET A 18 6.60 -11.73 -4.66
N LEU A 19 6.13 -12.65 -3.82
CA LEU A 19 5.13 -12.35 -2.78
C LEU A 19 5.70 -11.41 -1.71
N ALA A 20 6.97 -11.57 -1.33
CA ALA A 20 7.63 -10.67 -0.40
C ALA A 20 7.73 -9.24 -0.96
N ALA A 21 8.08 -9.10 -2.25
CA ALA A 21 8.12 -7.80 -2.91
C ALA A 21 6.73 -7.19 -3.10
N ALA A 22 5.72 -7.99 -3.43
CA ALA A 22 4.34 -7.55 -3.49
C ALA A 22 3.86 -7.01 -2.12
N GLN A 23 4.22 -7.69 -1.02
CA GLN A 23 3.93 -7.19 0.33
C GLN A 23 4.66 -5.89 0.64
N ALA A 24 5.93 -5.75 0.26
CA ALA A 24 6.67 -4.49 0.42
C ALA A 24 5.99 -3.34 -0.37
N GLY A 25 5.55 -3.62 -1.60
CA GLY A 25 4.75 -2.70 -2.40
C GLY A 25 3.41 -2.34 -1.75
N GLY A 26 2.75 -3.29 -1.09
CA GLY A 26 1.51 -3.04 -0.36
C GLY A 26 1.67 -2.18 0.90
N MET A 27 2.86 -2.12 1.50
CA MET A 27 3.13 -1.34 2.72
C MET A 27 3.44 0.12 2.44
N VAL A 28 4.11 0.43 1.32
CA VAL A 28 4.42 1.81 0.93
C VAL A 28 3.47 2.23 -0.16
N ILE A 29 2.51 3.07 0.20
CA ILE A 29 1.46 3.51 -0.71
C ILE A 29 1.69 4.98 -1.09
N PRO A 30 1.85 5.33 -2.37
CA PRO A 30 2.23 6.67 -2.80
C PRO A 30 1.33 7.78 -2.27
N TRP A 31 0.01 7.56 -2.33
CA TRP A 31 -0.97 8.55 -1.92
C TRP A 31 -0.94 8.81 -0.40
N MET A 32 -0.51 7.85 0.42
CA MET A 32 -0.28 8.08 1.86
C MET A 32 0.85 9.08 2.10
N VAL A 33 1.93 8.98 1.31
CA VAL A 33 3.08 9.90 1.42
C VAL A 33 2.66 11.33 1.06
N PHE A 34 1.92 11.51 -0.04
CA PHE A 34 1.41 12.83 -0.42
C PHE A 34 0.38 13.35 0.58
N TYR A 35 -0.47 12.48 1.14
CA TYR A 35 -1.41 12.86 2.18
C TYR A 35 -0.69 13.40 3.41
N GLN A 36 0.33 12.69 3.90
CA GLN A 36 1.17 13.13 5.02
C GLN A 36 1.89 14.45 4.72
N GLN A 37 2.40 14.65 3.50
CA GLN A 37 2.98 15.94 3.11
C GLN A 37 1.95 17.07 3.10
N SER A 38 0.74 16.78 2.62
CA SER A 38 -0.34 17.78 2.57
C SER A 38 -0.84 18.19 3.95
N THR A 39 -0.90 17.24 4.90
CA THR A 39 -1.30 17.55 6.28
C THR A 39 -0.23 18.38 6.97
N VAL A 40 1.06 18.07 6.75
CA VAL A 40 2.18 18.88 7.26
C VAL A 40 2.14 20.29 6.68
N ALA A 41 2.01 20.42 5.35
CA ALA A 41 2.00 21.71 4.66
C ALA A 41 0.79 22.58 5.05
N ARG A 42 -0.38 21.97 5.32
CA ARG A 42 -1.61 22.69 5.68
C ARG A 42 -1.78 22.91 7.18
N GLY A 43 -1.13 22.10 8.00
CA GLY A 43 -1.29 22.11 9.46
C GLY A 43 -0.55 23.25 10.16
N GLY A 44 0.30 24.01 9.46
CA GLY A 44 1.02 25.14 10.03
C GLY A 44 1.94 24.74 11.19
N TYR A 45 2.42 23.49 11.21
CA TYR A 45 3.22 22.96 12.30
C TYR A 45 4.54 23.73 12.41
N GLU A 46 4.80 24.31 13.58
CA GLU A 46 6.13 24.83 13.91
C GLU A 46 7.15 23.68 13.99
N ALA A 47 8.43 23.95 13.66
CA ALA A 47 9.52 22.96 13.68
C ALA A 47 9.63 22.19 15.01
N LYS A 48 9.20 22.78 16.13
CA LYS A 48 9.14 22.14 17.46
C LYS A 48 8.21 20.91 17.54
N HIS A 49 7.25 20.77 16.62
CA HIS A 49 6.30 19.66 16.59
C HIS A 49 6.76 18.47 15.73
N LEU A 50 7.88 18.60 15.01
CA LEU A 50 8.42 17.53 14.16
C LEU A 50 8.67 16.23 14.93
N GLY A 51 9.13 16.32 16.19
CA GLY A 51 9.34 15.14 17.04
C GLY A 51 8.04 14.37 17.34
N SER A 52 6.94 15.08 17.56
CA SER A 52 5.63 14.45 17.80
C SER A 52 5.10 13.78 16.53
N LEU A 53 5.32 14.38 15.35
CA LEU A 53 4.96 13.76 14.07
C LEU A 53 5.78 12.50 13.80
N HIS A 54 7.09 12.52 14.10
CA HIS A 54 7.92 11.32 13.96
C HIS A 54 7.44 10.20 14.88
N LEU A 55 7.07 10.49 16.13
CA LEU A 55 6.53 9.50 17.05
C LEU A 55 5.22 8.91 16.56
N ASP A 56 4.31 9.72 16.02
CA ASP A 56 3.03 9.24 15.47
C ASP A 56 3.26 8.27 14.29
N VAL A 57 4.16 8.62 13.38
CA VAL A 57 4.54 7.76 12.25
C VAL A 57 5.20 6.47 12.73
N ILE A 58 6.11 6.53 13.70
CA ILE A 58 6.80 5.34 14.23
C ILE A 58 5.80 4.42 14.92
N LEU A 59 4.95 4.94 15.80
CA LEU A 59 3.95 4.16 16.53
C LEU A 59 2.93 3.53 15.56
N GLY A 60 2.45 4.31 14.59
CA GLY A 60 1.58 3.81 13.52
C GLY A 60 2.24 2.68 12.73
N THR A 61 3.50 2.85 12.32
CA THR A 61 4.25 1.84 11.55
C THR A 61 4.44 0.56 12.35
N VAL A 62 4.87 0.66 13.62
CA VAL A 62 5.07 -0.52 14.48
C VAL A 62 3.76 -1.27 14.67
N PHE A 63 2.67 -0.55 14.95
CA PHE A 63 1.35 -1.16 15.09
C PHE A 63 0.91 -1.88 13.81
N THR A 64 1.06 -1.25 12.64
CA THR A 64 0.74 -1.87 11.35
C THR A 64 1.58 -3.11 11.09
N VAL A 65 2.89 -3.07 11.34
CA VAL A 65 3.76 -4.25 11.16
C VAL A 65 3.32 -5.40 12.05
N ILE A 66 2.99 -5.14 13.32
CA ILE A 66 2.50 -6.17 14.25
C ILE A 66 1.21 -6.79 13.72
N VAL A 67 0.23 -5.97 13.33
CA VAL A 67 -1.07 -6.45 12.84
C VAL A 67 -0.92 -7.25 11.56
N VAL A 68 -0.19 -6.72 10.56
CA VAL A 68 -0.01 -7.37 9.25
C VAL A 68 0.77 -8.67 9.40
N THR A 69 1.85 -8.68 10.18
CA THR A 69 2.65 -9.89 10.42
C THR A 69 1.82 -10.95 11.14
N SER A 70 1.06 -10.57 12.18
CA SER A 70 0.23 -11.50 12.93
C SER A 70 -0.90 -12.08 12.08
N ALA A 71 -1.58 -11.24 11.29
CA ALA A 71 -2.65 -11.68 10.39
C ALA A 71 -2.10 -12.60 9.28
N THR A 72 -0.98 -12.24 8.66
CA THR A 72 -0.33 -13.05 7.61
C THR A 72 0.10 -14.40 8.16
N ALA A 73 0.75 -14.41 9.32
CA ALA A 73 1.16 -15.62 10.02
C ALA A 73 -0.03 -16.55 10.34
N PHE A 74 -1.13 -15.97 10.83
CA PHE A 74 -2.33 -16.71 11.18
C PHE A 74 -2.97 -17.34 9.94
N VAL A 75 -3.18 -16.55 8.88
CA VAL A 75 -3.74 -17.03 7.60
C VAL A 75 -2.85 -18.10 6.97
N ALA A 76 -1.54 -17.89 6.94
CA ALA A 76 -0.58 -18.87 6.42
C ALA A 76 -0.63 -20.18 7.21
N GLY A 77 -0.68 -20.12 8.54
CA GLY A 77 -0.80 -21.30 9.40
C GLY A 77 -2.13 -22.05 9.21
N SER A 78 -3.22 -21.31 8.99
CA SER A 78 -4.54 -21.89 8.70
C SER A 78 -4.59 -22.59 7.34
N LEU A 79 -4.02 -21.97 6.30
CA LEU A 79 -3.93 -22.56 4.96
C LEU A 79 -3.04 -23.80 4.94
N TRP A 80 -1.89 -23.75 5.63
CA TRP A 80 -0.98 -24.89 5.74
C TRP A 80 -1.66 -26.13 6.32
N GLN A 81 -2.53 -25.97 7.32
CA GLN A 81 -3.26 -27.10 7.90
C GLN A 81 -4.36 -27.65 6.98
N LYS A 82 -4.93 -26.81 6.11
CA LYS A 82 -6.01 -27.19 5.20
C LYS A 82 -5.50 -27.92 3.95
N HIS A 83 -4.44 -27.42 3.33
CA HIS A 83 -3.93 -27.98 2.06
C HIS A 83 -2.68 -28.87 2.24
N GLY A 84 -1.97 -28.77 3.38
CA GLY A 84 -0.71 -29.47 3.56
C GLY A 84 0.43 -28.84 2.74
N ASP A 85 1.41 -29.66 2.33
CA ASP A 85 2.61 -29.25 1.58
C ASP A 85 2.35 -29.28 0.06
N THR A 86 1.19 -28.78 -0.38
CA THR A 86 0.85 -28.64 -1.80
C THR A 86 1.12 -27.21 -2.25
N ASP A 87 1.89 -27.04 -3.32
CA ASP A 87 2.18 -25.75 -3.98
C ASP A 87 0.97 -25.14 -4.72
N GLU A 88 -0.26 -25.39 -4.24
CA GLU A 88 -1.45 -24.81 -4.86
C GLU A 88 -1.53 -23.30 -4.56
N PRO A 89 -1.61 -22.45 -5.59
CA PRO A 89 -1.71 -21.01 -5.41
C PRO A 89 -3.07 -20.63 -4.83
N LEU A 90 -3.08 -19.60 -3.98
CA LEU A 90 -4.31 -19.06 -3.41
C LEU A 90 -5.23 -18.55 -4.52
N ARG A 91 -6.45 -19.10 -4.61
CA ARG A 91 -7.38 -18.78 -5.71
C ARG A 91 -8.36 -17.68 -5.37
N SER A 92 -8.70 -17.51 -4.10
CA SER A 92 -9.72 -16.54 -3.70
C SER A 92 -9.65 -16.14 -2.22
N VAL A 93 -10.31 -15.02 -1.91
CA VAL A 93 -10.56 -14.59 -0.52
C VAL A 93 -11.49 -15.55 0.22
N VAL A 94 -12.37 -16.27 -0.51
CA VAL A 94 -13.27 -17.28 0.08
C VAL A 94 -12.46 -18.42 0.68
N GLU A 95 -11.42 -18.86 -0.03
CA GLU A 95 -10.50 -19.90 0.44
C GLU A 95 -9.80 -19.52 1.75
N VAL A 96 -9.37 -18.25 1.87
CA VAL A 96 -8.82 -17.68 3.11
C VAL A 96 -9.87 -17.73 4.22
N SER A 97 -11.09 -17.25 3.95
CA SER A 97 -12.16 -17.24 4.96
C SER A 97 -12.49 -18.65 5.46
N ASP A 98 -12.49 -19.64 4.57
CA ASP A 98 -12.76 -21.03 4.90
C ASP A 98 -11.60 -21.68 5.66
N ALA A 99 -10.35 -21.34 5.32
CA ALA A 99 -9.18 -21.84 6.02
C ALA A 99 -9.13 -21.34 7.48
N VAL A 100 -9.60 -20.12 7.72
CA VAL A 100 -9.57 -19.52 9.06
C VAL A 100 -10.81 -19.91 9.90
N THR A 101 -11.92 -20.27 9.26
CA THR A 101 -13.20 -20.62 9.93
C THR A 101 -13.06 -21.65 11.07
N PRO A 102 -12.28 -22.74 10.96
CA PRO A 102 -12.13 -23.72 12.04
C PRO A 102 -11.55 -23.15 13.34
N TYR A 103 -10.76 -22.07 13.26
CA TYR A 103 -10.10 -21.47 14.43
C TYR A 103 -10.92 -20.32 15.03
N LEU A 104 -11.63 -19.60 14.18
CA LEU A 104 -12.44 -18.43 14.55
C LEU A 104 -13.90 -18.78 14.88
N GLY A 105 -14.36 -19.97 14.49
CA GLY A 105 -15.77 -20.35 14.50
C GLY A 105 -16.60 -19.51 13.50
N THR A 106 -17.90 -19.79 13.44
CA THR A 106 -18.81 -19.11 12.51
C THR A 106 -18.92 -17.61 12.79
N THR A 107 -18.94 -17.22 14.07
CA THR A 107 -19.00 -15.80 14.47
C THR A 107 -17.73 -15.06 14.06
N GLY A 108 -16.56 -15.65 14.27
CA GLY A 108 -15.30 -15.02 13.86
C GLY A 108 -15.11 -14.97 12.35
N LYS A 109 -15.66 -15.93 11.59
CA LYS A 109 -15.75 -15.83 10.10
C LYS A 109 -16.54 -14.60 9.68
N VAL A 110 -17.70 -14.36 10.29
CA VAL A 110 -18.54 -13.19 9.98
C VAL A 110 -17.81 -11.89 10.31
N LEU A 111 -17.18 -11.80 11.48
CA LEU A 111 -16.37 -10.65 11.88
C LEU A 111 -15.21 -10.39 10.92
N PHE A 112 -14.51 -11.44 10.48
CA PHE A 112 -13.45 -11.34 9.48
C PHE A 112 -13.98 -10.79 8.15
N CYS A 113 -15.08 -11.34 7.64
CA CYS A 113 -15.69 -10.88 6.39
C CYS A 113 -16.17 -9.42 6.47
N ILE A 114 -16.76 -9.01 7.60
CA ILE A 114 -17.18 -7.62 7.83
C ILE A 114 -15.97 -6.70 7.87
N GLY A 115 -14.93 -7.05 8.64
CA GLY A 115 -13.71 -6.26 8.77
C GLY A 115 -12.96 -6.13 7.43
N PHE A 116 -12.82 -7.23 6.70
CA PHE A 116 -12.19 -7.25 5.38
C PHE A 116 -12.96 -6.37 4.38
N SER A 117 -14.29 -6.48 4.35
CA SER A 117 -15.15 -5.66 3.48
C SER A 117 -15.07 -4.19 3.84
N GLY A 118 -15.04 -3.86 5.13
CA GLY A 118 -14.88 -2.49 5.61
C GLY A 118 -13.54 -1.87 5.19
N ALA A 119 -12.45 -2.62 5.35
CA ALA A 119 -11.12 -2.19 4.91
C ALA A 119 -11.06 -1.96 3.38
N ALA A 120 -11.64 -2.89 2.60
CA ALA A 120 -11.72 -2.76 1.14
C ALA A 120 -12.53 -1.53 0.71
N LEU A 121 -13.65 -1.26 1.40
CA LEU A 121 -14.50 -0.10 1.11
C LEU A 121 -13.77 1.21 1.39
N VAL A 122 -13.14 1.36 2.56
CA VAL A 122 -12.37 2.57 2.90
C VAL A 122 -11.22 2.79 1.92
N GLY A 123 -10.48 1.73 1.57
CA GLY A 123 -9.42 1.80 0.56
C GLY A 123 -9.95 2.22 -0.81
N GLY A 124 -11.08 1.65 -1.24
CA GLY A 124 -11.75 1.99 -2.50
C GLY A 124 -12.24 3.43 -2.55
N LEU A 125 -12.81 3.95 -1.45
CA LEU A 125 -13.23 5.36 -1.34
C LEU A 125 -12.03 6.31 -1.43
N CYS A 126 -10.96 6.01 -0.70
CA CYS A 126 -9.76 6.84 -0.69
C CYS A 126 -9.13 6.91 -2.09
N LEU A 127 -8.95 5.74 -2.73
CA LEU A 127 -8.34 5.65 -4.05
C LEU A 127 -9.18 6.33 -5.14
N SER A 128 -10.50 6.15 -5.12
CA SER A 128 -11.39 6.78 -6.11
C SER A 128 -11.44 8.30 -5.94
N ASN A 129 -11.34 8.80 -4.70
CA ASN A 129 -11.19 10.23 -4.45
C ASN A 129 -9.86 10.77 -4.99
N THR A 130 -8.73 10.11 -4.69
CA THR A 130 -7.41 10.51 -5.20
C THR A 130 -7.37 10.48 -6.73
N ALA A 131 -7.94 9.46 -7.36
CA ALA A 131 -8.02 9.34 -8.82
C ALA A 131 -8.83 10.49 -9.43
N ALA A 132 -9.97 10.85 -8.82
CA ALA A 132 -10.79 11.97 -9.28
C ALA A 132 -10.05 13.32 -9.15
N MET A 133 -9.29 13.52 -8.06
CA MET A 133 -8.47 14.72 -7.88
C MET A 133 -7.36 14.82 -8.94
N LEU A 134 -6.62 13.72 -9.17
CA LEU A 134 -5.54 13.69 -10.16
C LEU A 134 -6.07 13.94 -11.58
N PHE A 135 -7.19 13.30 -11.93
CA PHE A 135 -7.83 13.50 -13.23
C PHE A 135 -8.29 14.95 -13.42
N ASN A 136 -8.82 15.57 -12.36
CA ASN A 136 -9.21 16.98 -12.38
C ASN A 136 -7.99 17.90 -12.55
N GLU A 137 -6.86 17.62 -11.89
CA GLU A 137 -5.64 18.42 -12.00
C GLU A 137 -5.01 18.36 -13.41
N ILE A 138 -5.01 17.17 -14.03
CA ILE A 138 -4.48 16.99 -15.39
C ILE A 138 -5.35 17.71 -16.43
N ILE A 139 -6.68 17.65 -16.31
CA ILE A 139 -7.60 18.24 -17.30
C ILE A 139 -7.77 19.74 -17.10
N PHE A 140 -7.79 20.20 -15.85
CA PHE A 140 -8.08 21.59 -15.51
C PHE A 140 -6.84 22.30 -14.97
N SER A 141 -5.66 22.02 -15.53
CA SER A 141 -4.32 22.46 -15.07
C SER A 141 -4.16 23.95 -14.77
N ASN A 142 -5.10 24.80 -15.21
CA ASN A 142 -5.15 26.24 -14.94
C ASN A 142 -5.91 26.66 -13.67
N ARG A 143 -6.49 25.73 -12.90
CA ARG A 143 -7.12 26.05 -11.60
C ARG A 143 -6.24 25.53 -10.47
N SER A 144 -5.33 26.39 -10.02
CA SER A 144 -4.45 26.20 -8.86
C SER A 144 -5.15 25.49 -7.71
N SER A 145 -4.43 24.53 -7.11
CA SER A 145 -4.76 23.80 -5.89
C SER A 145 -5.07 24.68 -4.67
N ALA A 146 -4.81 26.00 -4.74
CA ALA A 146 -5.26 26.98 -3.75
C ALA A 146 -6.80 27.15 -3.71
N GLY A 147 -7.51 26.76 -4.78
CA GLY A 147 -8.95 26.91 -4.91
C GLY A 147 -9.83 25.88 -4.18
N TYR A 148 -9.28 24.96 -3.38
CA TYR A 148 -10.14 24.04 -2.61
C TYR A 148 -10.85 24.75 -1.44
N ARG A 149 -10.35 25.92 -1.00
CA ARG A 149 -11.00 26.73 0.05
C ARG A 149 -11.98 27.78 -0.49
N ASP A 150 -11.78 28.29 -1.71
CA ASP A 150 -12.52 29.46 -2.22
C ASP A 150 -13.17 29.28 -3.62
N ALA A 151 -13.15 28.07 -4.22
CA ALA A 151 -13.89 27.85 -5.47
C ALA A 151 -15.40 27.73 -5.20
N PRO A 152 -16.27 28.37 -6.01
CA PRO A 152 -17.72 28.30 -5.83
C PRO A 152 -18.18 26.84 -5.94
N THR A 153 -18.67 26.35 -4.82
CA THR A 153 -19.04 24.96 -4.45
C THR A 153 -20.07 24.27 -5.35
N SER A 154 -20.57 24.92 -6.41
CA SER A 154 -21.69 24.42 -7.20
C SER A 154 -21.31 23.68 -8.50
N ARG A 155 -20.17 24.00 -9.14
CA ARG A 155 -19.83 23.45 -10.49
C ARG A 155 -18.63 22.51 -10.54
N LEU A 156 -17.63 22.70 -9.67
CA LEU A 156 -16.52 21.75 -9.54
C LEU A 156 -16.97 20.43 -8.89
N ASP A 157 -17.94 20.50 -7.97
CA ASP A 157 -18.43 19.38 -7.19
C ASP A 157 -19.14 18.31 -8.05
N SER A 158 -19.93 18.75 -9.05
CA SER A 158 -20.62 17.82 -9.97
C SER A 158 -19.67 17.04 -10.87
N THR A 159 -18.57 17.63 -11.32
CA THR A 159 -17.64 16.97 -12.26
C THR A 159 -16.75 15.97 -11.52
N LEU A 160 -16.24 16.35 -10.34
CA LEU A 160 -15.49 15.45 -9.47
C LEU A 160 -16.35 14.26 -9.03
N SER A 161 -17.58 14.50 -8.59
CA SER A 161 -18.52 13.44 -8.21
C SER A 161 -18.79 12.47 -9.37
N LYS A 162 -18.99 12.98 -10.61
CA LYS A 162 -19.18 12.14 -11.80
C LYS A 162 -17.95 11.30 -12.14
N VAL A 163 -16.76 11.88 -12.09
CA VAL A 163 -15.50 11.17 -12.35
C VAL A 163 -15.26 10.10 -11.29
N TYR A 164 -15.48 10.44 -10.03
CA TYR A 164 -15.45 9.50 -8.91
C TYR A 164 -16.42 8.32 -9.13
N THR A 165 -17.69 8.60 -9.45
CA THR A 165 -18.69 7.56 -9.69
C THR A 165 -18.29 6.67 -10.88
N LEU A 166 -17.73 7.25 -11.94
CA LEU A 166 -17.23 6.50 -13.09
C LEU A 166 -16.11 5.51 -12.69
N PHE A 167 -15.13 5.95 -11.90
CA PHE A 167 -14.07 5.06 -11.42
C PHE A 167 -14.61 3.94 -10.53
N VAL A 168 -15.57 4.22 -9.66
CA VAL A 168 -16.21 3.19 -8.82
C VAL A 168 -16.97 2.18 -9.68
N LEU A 169 -17.72 2.64 -10.69
CA LEU A 169 -18.43 1.75 -11.62
C LEU A 169 -17.48 0.91 -12.48
N ALA A 170 -16.37 1.50 -12.95
CA ALA A 170 -15.35 0.78 -13.70
C ALA A 170 -14.69 -0.30 -12.85
N ALA A 171 -14.34 0.01 -11.60
CA ALA A 171 -13.80 -0.97 -10.65
C ALA A 171 -14.81 -2.09 -10.36
N ALA A 172 -16.08 -1.76 -10.14
CA ALA A 172 -17.14 -2.74 -9.96
C ALA A 172 -17.30 -3.65 -11.19
N GLY A 173 -17.30 -3.07 -12.40
CA GLY A 173 -17.36 -3.81 -13.65
C GLY A 173 -16.18 -4.77 -13.84
N LEU A 174 -14.97 -4.32 -13.50
CA LEU A 174 -13.76 -5.17 -13.56
C LEU A 174 -13.86 -6.34 -12.58
N VAL A 175 -14.33 -6.12 -11.36
CA VAL A 175 -14.51 -7.20 -10.37
C VAL A 175 -15.56 -8.22 -10.83
N LEU A 176 -16.68 -7.75 -11.41
CA LEU A 176 -17.75 -8.61 -11.91
C LEU A 176 -17.38 -9.39 -13.18
N SER A 177 -16.30 -9.00 -13.88
CA SER A 177 -15.86 -9.66 -15.11
C SER A 177 -15.25 -11.07 -14.90
N GLY A 178 -15.01 -11.48 -13.65
CA GLY A 178 -14.49 -12.81 -13.33
C GLY A 178 -12.97 -12.96 -13.55
N VAL A 179 -12.24 -11.86 -13.73
CA VAL A 179 -10.77 -11.86 -13.74
C VAL A 179 -10.26 -12.43 -12.43
N LYS A 180 -9.14 -13.18 -12.47
CA LYS A 180 -8.47 -13.69 -11.27
C LYS A 180 -8.00 -12.51 -10.40
N THR A 181 -8.81 -12.17 -9.41
CA THR A 181 -8.59 -10.99 -8.54
C THR A 181 -7.30 -11.10 -7.75
N VAL A 182 -6.88 -12.31 -7.38
CA VAL A 182 -5.64 -12.53 -6.61
C VAL A 182 -4.42 -12.19 -7.45
N ASP A 183 -4.27 -12.79 -8.64
CA ASP A 183 -3.16 -12.52 -9.55
C ASP A 183 -3.08 -11.03 -9.92
N LEU A 184 -4.23 -10.42 -10.20
CA LEU A 184 -4.30 -8.98 -10.50
C LEU A 184 -3.83 -8.14 -9.30
N THR A 185 -4.21 -8.51 -8.07
CA THR A 185 -3.79 -7.79 -6.86
C THR A 185 -2.29 -7.89 -6.66
N VAL A 186 -1.69 -9.06 -6.88
CA VAL A 186 -0.23 -9.25 -6.77
C VAL A 186 0.50 -8.39 -7.81
N VAL A 187 0.06 -8.41 -9.06
CA VAL A 187 0.65 -7.59 -10.13
C VAL A 187 0.53 -6.09 -9.82
N MET A 188 -0.65 -5.64 -9.36
CA MET A 188 -0.86 -4.25 -8.99
C MET A 188 0.00 -3.83 -7.79
N ALA A 189 0.22 -4.72 -6.83
CA ALA A 189 1.10 -4.47 -5.69
C ALA A 189 2.57 -4.33 -6.12
N LEU A 190 3.01 -5.14 -7.09
CA LEU A 190 4.35 -5.02 -7.69
C LEU A 190 4.54 -3.72 -8.46
N VAL A 191 3.53 -3.33 -9.27
CA VAL A 191 3.52 -2.02 -9.95
C VAL A 191 3.57 -0.88 -8.94
N ASN A 192 2.79 -0.98 -7.86
CA ASN A 192 2.81 0.00 -6.78
C ASN A 192 4.18 0.07 -6.10
N ALA A 193 4.87 -1.06 -5.90
CA ALA A 193 6.22 -1.09 -5.33
C ALA A 193 7.21 -0.23 -6.14
N ILE A 194 7.18 -0.36 -7.47
CA ILE A 194 8.04 0.44 -8.37
C ILE A 194 7.68 1.93 -8.26
N ILE A 195 6.39 2.26 -8.37
CA ILE A 195 5.93 3.65 -8.33
C ILE A 195 6.33 4.30 -7.00
N SER A 196 6.12 3.61 -5.88
CA SER A 196 6.54 4.06 -4.55
C SER A 196 8.05 4.27 -4.48
N ALA A 197 8.84 3.37 -5.04
CA ALA A 197 10.29 3.49 -5.01
C ALA A 197 10.77 4.72 -5.80
N ILE A 198 10.17 4.99 -6.97
CA ILE A 198 10.44 6.20 -7.76
C ILE A 198 10.07 7.46 -6.97
N ILE A 199 8.87 7.49 -6.38
CA ILE A 199 8.39 8.64 -5.62
C ILE A 199 9.29 8.92 -4.42
N LEU A 200 9.66 7.89 -3.66
CA LEU A 200 10.58 8.03 -2.53
C LEU A 200 11.96 8.52 -2.97
N ALA A 201 12.48 8.04 -4.10
CA ALA A 201 13.76 8.51 -4.64
C ALA A 201 13.71 10.00 -5.03
N VAL A 202 12.63 10.44 -5.68
CA VAL A 202 12.42 11.85 -6.01
C VAL A 202 12.32 12.69 -4.75
N LEU A 203 11.49 12.28 -3.77
CA LEU A 203 11.31 13.00 -2.52
C LEU A 203 12.61 13.10 -1.71
N TYR A 204 13.38 12.01 -1.64
CA TYR A 204 14.69 12.01 -1.00
C TYR A 204 15.67 12.96 -1.70
N SER A 205 15.69 12.96 -3.04
CA SER A 205 16.56 13.85 -3.81
C SER A 205 16.22 15.34 -3.62
N MET A 206 14.93 15.66 -3.44
CA MET A 206 14.48 17.01 -3.14
C MET A 206 14.80 17.38 -1.69
N GLY A 207 14.55 16.47 -0.75
CA GLY A 207 14.81 16.65 0.68
C GLY A 207 16.28 16.91 0.97
N ILE A 208 17.19 16.13 0.38
CA ILE A 208 18.65 16.32 0.54
C ILE A 208 19.08 17.74 0.19
N LYS A 209 18.58 18.28 -0.94
CA LYS A 209 19.00 19.61 -1.41
C LYS A 209 18.68 20.68 -0.37
N ILE A 210 17.53 20.56 0.28
CA ILE A 210 17.07 21.50 1.32
C ILE A 210 17.83 21.24 2.63
N LEU A 211 18.00 19.99 3.04
CA LEU A 211 18.65 19.61 4.30
C LEU A 211 20.14 19.97 4.34
N ILE A 212 20.85 19.89 3.21
CA ILE A 212 22.26 20.30 3.10
C ILE A 212 22.39 21.82 3.20
N ASP A 213 21.50 22.57 2.56
CA ASP A 213 21.56 24.04 2.51
C ASP A 213 21.31 24.67 3.89
N GLU A 214 20.40 24.09 4.68
CA GLU A 214 20.08 24.62 6.01
C GLU A 214 20.90 23.98 7.16
N SER A 215 21.74 22.98 6.89
CA SER A 215 22.51 22.23 7.92
C SER A 215 21.67 21.65 9.07
N VAL A 216 20.39 21.34 8.79
CA VAL A 216 19.37 21.00 9.82
C VAL A 216 19.43 19.54 10.25
N CYS A 217 20.00 18.63 9.43
CA CYS A 217 20.01 17.20 9.72
C CYS A 217 21.42 16.63 9.88
N ASP A 218 21.52 15.65 10.78
CA ASP A 218 22.71 14.82 10.94
C ASP A 218 23.00 14.04 9.65
N ALA A 219 24.27 14.04 9.24
CA ALA A 219 24.74 13.33 8.05
C ALA A 219 24.46 11.83 8.15
N LEU A 220 24.51 11.28 9.37
CA LEU A 220 24.19 9.87 9.62
C LEU A 220 22.72 9.56 9.32
N TRP A 221 21.79 10.38 9.80
CA TRP A 221 20.36 10.19 9.58
C TRP A 221 20.00 10.26 8.09
N THR A 222 20.56 11.24 7.38
CA THR A 222 20.36 11.41 5.94
C THR A 222 20.87 10.20 5.15
N CYS A 223 22.01 9.63 5.55
CA CYS A 223 22.58 8.42 4.95
C CYS A 223 21.70 7.19 5.21
N LEU A 224 21.20 7.02 6.45
CA LEU A 224 20.31 5.90 6.80
C LEU A 224 19.00 5.93 6.01
N VAL A 225 18.40 7.11 5.83
CA VAL A 225 17.20 7.27 4.99
C VAL A 225 17.51 6.99 3.51
N GLY A 226 18.66 7.43 3.00
CA GLY A 226 19.06 7.12 1.63
C GLY A 226 19.26 5.64 1.39
N LEU A 227 19.92 4.97 2.33
CA LEU A 227 20.13 3.53 2.28
C LEU A 227 18.79 2.78 2.28
N SER A 228 17.82 3.19 3.12
CA SER A 228 16.51 2.52 3.16
C SER A 228 15.74 2.69 1.85
N VAL A 229 15.79 3.86 1.21
CA VAL A 229 15.20 4.09 -0.12
C VAL A 229 15.86 3.21 -1.19
N VAL A 230 17.19 3.10 -1.18
CA VAL A 230 17.93 2.25 -2.13
C VAL A 230 17.60 0.77 -1.93
N VAL A 231 17.57 0.30 -0.67
CA VAL A 231 17.21 -1.08 -0.33
C VAL A 231 15.78 -1.39 -0.76
N PHE A 232 14.84 -0.48 -0.52
CA PHE A 232 13.45 -0.64 -0.97
C PHE A 232 13.36 -0.71 -2.50
N PHE A 233 14.08 0.17 -3.21
CA PHE A 233 14.12 0.18 -4.66
C PHE A 233 14.70 -1.11 -5.24
N ALA A 234 15.78 -1.62 -4.66
CA ALA A 234 16.39 -2.89 -5.05
C ALA A 234 15.42 -4.06 -4.83
N ALA A 235 14.77 -4.12 -3.67
CA ALA A 235 13.79 -5.17 -3.35
C ALA A 235 12.59 -5.15 -4.31
N ALA A 236 12.03 -3.97 -4.59
CA ALA A 236 10.93 -3.81 -5.54
C ALA A 236 11.32 -4.27 -6.96
N THR A 237 12.52 -3.88 -7.40
CA THR A 237 13.03 -4.23 -8.74
C THR A 237 13.28 -5.74 -8.87
N ILE A 238 13.92 -6.36 -7.87
CA ILE A 238 14.17 -7.80 -7.85
C ILE A 238 12.84 -8.56 -7.90
N GLY A 239 11.87 -8.18 -7.07
CA GLY A 239 10.54 -8.82 -7.06
C GLY A 239 9.84 -8.83 -8.41
N VAL A 240 9.94 -7.72 -9.15
CA VAL A 240 9.33 -7.60 -10.49
C VAL A 240 10.09 -8.39 -11.54
N ILE A 241 11.42 -8.36 -11.52
CA ILE A 241 12.23 -9.16 -12.46
C ILE A 241 11.88 -10.64 -12.30
N LEU A 242 11.76 -11.11 -11.06
CA LEU A 242 11.41 -12.49 -10.75
C LEU A 242 9.97 -12.83 -11.13
N SER A 243 9.02 -11.91 -10.96
CA SER A 243 7.63 -12.13 -11.40
C SER A 243 7.51 -12.27 -12.91
N VAL A 244 8.29 -11.49 -13.67
CA VAL A 244 8.32 -11.56 -15.14
C VAL A 244 8.94 -12.87 -15.62
N GLN A 245 9.96 -13.39 -14.92
CA GLN A 245 10.58 -14.68 -15.22
C GLN A 245 9.63 -15.85 -14.93
N TYR A 246 8.80 -15.76 -13.90
CA TYR A 246 7.83 -16.80 -13.55
C TYR A 246 6.60 -16.86 -14.49
N THR A 247 6.29 -15.76 -15.17
CA THR A 247 5.14 -15.68 -16.10
C THR A 247 5.49 -16.20 -17.52
N ARG A 248 6.76 -16.52 -17.79
CA ARG A 248 7.23 -17.14 -19.04
C ARG A 248 7.34 -18.65 -18.90
#